data_AF-A0A7L4THJ4-F1
#
_entry.id   AF-A0A7L4THJ4-F1
#
_cell.length_a   1.000
_cell.length_b   1.000
_cell.length_c   1.000
_cell.angle_alpha   90.00
_cell.angle_beta   90.00
_cell.angle_gamma   90.00
#
_symmetry.space_group_name_H-M   'P 1'
#
loop_
_entity.id
_entity.type
_entity.pdbx_description
1 polymer ?
#
loop_
_entity_poly.entity_id
_entity_poly.type
_entity_poly.pdbx_seq_one_letter_code
_entity_poly.pdbx_strand_id
1 'polypeptide(L)'
;MKELVEYLKQKNIYTLLRQNAEGRLYGITFVDNQNKVVFNGSDLGKGYSAVALQSRLATPNEKSQTQDETKGSGSGGFVQKEMVQQKQQGKTIPVTTKTESLLDVLLSTKEQYENTPYSLLKKKRKKKKPNL
;
A
#
# COMPACT_ATOMS: atom_id res chain seq x y z
N MET A 1 -11.34 21.04 -7.89
CA MET A 1 -11.19 19.60 -7.59
C MET A 1 -11.49 18.69 -8.77
N LYS A 2 -12.64 18.80 -9.46
CA LYS A 2 -12.99 17.92 -10.59
C LYS A 2 -11.91 17.90 -11.70
N GLU A 3 -11.45 19.08 -12.10
CA GLU A 3 -10.39 19.25 -13.11
C GLU A 3 -9.06 18.57 -12.72
N LEU A 4 -8.67 18.65 -11.43
CA LEU A 4 -7.48 17.95 -10.93
C LEU A 4 -7.62 16.43 -11.11
N VAL A 5 -8.78 15.87 -10.78
CA VAL A 5 -9.03 14.42 -10.90
C VAL A 5 -8.97 13.99 -12.37
N GLU A 6 -9.52 14.78 -13.28
CA GLU A 6 -9.46 14.50 -14.72
C GLU A 6 -8.01 14.52 -15.26
N TYR A 7 -7.24 15.54 -14.88
CA TYR A 7 -5.84 15.64 -15.28
C TYR A 7 -4.99 14.47 -14.74
N LEU A 8 -5.23 14.07 -13.49
CA LEU A 8 -4.54 12.91 -12.90
C LEU A 8 -4.96 11.60 -13.57
N LYS A 9 -6.22 11.46 -13.93
CA LYS A 9 -6.72 10.29 -14.67
C LYS A 9 -6.03 10.13 -16.02
N GLN A 10 -5.77 11.23 -16.74
CA GLN A 10 -4.99 11.20 -18.00
C GLN A 10 -3.56 10.68 -17.78
N LYS A 11 -2.99 10.87 -16.59
CA LYS A 11 -1.68 10.34 -16.18
C LYS A 11 -1.74 8.94 -15.57
N ASN A 12 -2.87 8.22 -15.70
CA ASN A 12 -3.10 6.93 -15.05
C ASN A 12 -3.02 6.97 -13.51
N ILE A 13 -3.29 8.12 -12.91
CA ILE A 13 -3.39 8.28 -11.46
C ILE A 13 -4.87 8.41 -11.09
N TYR A 14 -5.40 7.37 -10.46
CA TYR A 14 -6.75 7.41 -9.92
C TYR A 14 -6.75 8.14 -8.56
N THR A 15 -7.73 9.01 -8.34
CA THR A 15 -7.84 9.80 -7.11
C THR A 15 -9.14 9.45 -6.40
N LEU A 16 -9.04 9.06 -5.13
CA LEU A 16 -10.19 8.80 -4.27
C LEU A 16 -10.39 9.97 -3.31
N LEU A 17 -11.56 10.59 -3.38
CA LEU A 17 -11.97 11.70 -2.52
C LEU A 17 -12.91 11.17 -1.42
N ARG A 18 -12.54 11.37 -0.16
CA ARG A 18 -13.35 10.96 0.99
C ARG A 18 -14.01 12.18 1.63
N GLN A 19 -15.34 12.21 1.61
CA GLN A 19 -16.17 13.32 2.10
C GLN A 19 -17.09 12.85 3.22
N ASN A 20 -17.41 13.74 4.17
CA ASN A 20 -18.43 13.50 5.17
C ASN A 20 -19.84 13.86 4.63
N ALA A 21 -20.88 13.67 5.45
CA ALA A 21 -22.26 14.01 5.08
C ALA A 21 -22.47 15.51 4.81
N GLU A 22 -21.63 16.38 5.37
CA GLU A 22 -21.65 17.83 5.15
C GLU A 22 -20.89 18.25 3.87
N GLY A 23 -20.32 17.29 3.14
CA GLY A 23 -19.53 17.54 1.92
C GLY A 23 -18.09 18.02 2.17
N ARG A 24 -17.62 18.05 3.42
CA ARG A 24 -16.22 18.37 3.76
C ARG A 24 -15.30 17.20 3.42
N LEU A 25 -14.21 17.51 2.70
CA LEU A 25 -13.23 16.53 2.28
C LEU A 25 -12.24 16.25 3.43
N TYR A 26 -12.34 15.08 4.06
CA TYR A 26 -11.44 14.72 5.18
C TYR A 26 -10.21 13.92 4.74
N GLY A 27 -10.23 13.37 3.52
CA GLY A 27 -9.13 12.55 3.02
C GLY A 27 -9.06 12.50 1.51
N ILE A 28 -7.83 12.32 1.01
CA ILE A 28 -7.55 12.09 -0.40
C ILE A 28 -6.50 10.98 -0.51
N THR A 29 -6.72 10.07 -1.46
CA THR A 29 -5.77 9.00 -1.78
C THR A 29 -5.48 9.00 -3.28
N PHE A 30 -4.21 8.88 -3.63
CA PHE A 30 -3.72 8.79 -5.00
C PHE A 30 -3.27 7.36 -5.26
N VAL A 31 -3.81 6.75 -6.31
CA VAL A 31 -3.48 5.40 -6.76
C VAL A 31 -2.79 5.55 -8.10
N ASP A 32 -1.49 5.30 -8.12
CA ASP A 32 -0.68 5.32 -9.34
C ASP A 32 -0.69 3.93 -9.97
N ASN A 33 -1.39 3.81 -11.10
CA ASN A 33 -1.50 2.54 -11.81
C ASN A 33 -0.25 2.22 -12.64
N GLN A 34 0.63 3.18 -12.90
CA GLN A 34 1.90 2.93 -13.60
C GLN A 34 2.90 2.31 -12.65
N ASN A 35 3.11 2.93 -11.49
CA ASN A 35 4.10 2.49 -10.51
C ASN A 35 3.57 1.47 -9.49
N LYS A 36 2.25 1.17 -9.53
CA LYS A 36 1.57 0.24 -8.60
C LYS A 36 1.71 0.65 -7.12
N VAL A 37 1.65 1.95 -6.88
CA VAL A 37 1.78 2.53 -5.53
C VAL A 37 0.54 3.33 -5.16
N VAL A 38 0.30 3.42 -3.86
CA VAL A 38 -0.83 4.16 -3.29
C VAL A 38 -0.28 5.09 -2.22
N PHE A 39 -0.66 6.37 -2.30
CA PHE A 39 -0.29 7.39 -1.34
C PHE A 39 -1.52 8.05 -0.77
N ASN A 40 -1.57 8.23 0.55
CA ASN A 40 -2.50 9.21 1.11
C ASN A 40 -1.93 10.61 0.86
N GLY A 41 -2.79 11.61 0.73
CA GLY A 41 -2.34 12.99 0.50
C GLY A 41 -1.42 13.52 1.60
N SER A 42 -1.62 13.08 2.85
CA SER A 42 -0.72 13.37 3.97
C SER A 42 0.68 12.80 3.79
N ASP A 43 0.81 11.65 3.15
CA ASP A 43 2.07 10.92 2.99
C ASP A 43 2.97 11.60 1.96
N LEU A 44 2.38 12.33 1.01
CA LEU A 44 3.09 13.19 0.06
C LEU A 44 3.49 14.54 0.68
N GLY A 45 2.98 14.86 1.87
CA GLY A 45 3.26 16.09 2.61
C GLY A 45 2.03 16.99 2.80
N LYS A 46 2.16 17.97 3.72
CA LYS A 46 1.02 18.83 4.15
C LYS A 46 0.33 19.56 3.00
N GLY A 47 1.08 19.96 1.96
CA GLY A 47 0.55 20.66 0.78
C GLY A 47 -0.34 19.79 -0.13
N TYR A 48 -0.28 18.47 0.01
CA TYR A 48 -1.08 17.50 -0.74
C TYR A 48 -2.22 16.91 0.09
N SER A 49 -2.41 17.40 1.32
CA SER A 49 -3.56 17.05 2.14
C SER A 49 -4.88 17.50 1.48
N ALA A 50 -5.98 16.82 1.84
CA ALA A 50 -7.31 17.16 1.34
C ALA A 50 -7.66 18.64 1.55
N VAL A 51 -7.39 19.17 2.75
CA VAL A 51 -7.66 20.56 3.12
C VAL A 51 -6.81 21.53 2.30
N ALA A 52 -5.51 21.25 2.17
CA ALA A 52 -4.61 22.12 1.42
C ALA A 52 -4.99 22.20 -0.07
N LEU A 53 -5.33 21.05 -0.68
CA LEU A 53 -5.77 21.00 -2.07
C LEU A 53 -7.12 21.67 -2.26
N GLN A 54 -8.06 21.48 -1.34
CA GLN A 54 -9.34 22.16 -1.37
C GLN A 54 -9.17 23.68 -1.29
N SER A 55 -8.30 24.17 -0.39
CA SER A 55 -8.01 25.60 -0.26
C SER A 55 -7.32 26.18 -1.50
N ARG A 56 -6.33 25.47 -2.08
CA ARG A 56 -5.62 25.92 -3.30
C ARG A 56 -6.50 25.97 -4.54
N LEU A 57 -7.46 25.05 -4.63
CA LEU A 57 -8.33 24.90 -5.80
C LEU A 57 -9.72 25.51 -5.60
N ALA A 58 -9.98 26.11 -4.43
CA ALA A 58 -11.16 26.93 -4.21
C ALA A 58 -11.01 28.22 -5.00
N THR A 59 -11.97 28.51 -5.88
CA THR A 59 -12.10 29.82 -6.50
C THR A 59 -12.46 30.85 -5.42
N PRO A 60 -12.15 32.15 -5.62
CA PRO A 60 -12.41 33.18 -4.62
C PRO A 60 -13.89 33.34 -4.21
N ASN A 61 -14.82 32.67 -4.90
CA ASN A 61 -16.26 32.71 -4.65
C ASN A 61 -16.77 31.66 -3.65
N GLU A 62 -15.93 30.71 -3.22
CA GLU A 62 -16.30 29.58 -2.35
C GLU A 62 -15.38 29.54 -1.12
N LYS A 63 -15.18 30.69 -0.46
CA LYS A 63 -14.46 30.75 0.83
C LYS A 63 -15.40 30.36 1.97
N SER A 64 -15.82 29.10 1.97
CA SER A 64 -16.38 28.49 3.18
C SER A 64 -15.23 28.27 4.15
N GLN A 65 -15.17 29.12 5.17
CA GLN A 65 -14.18 29.15 6.23
C GLN A 65 -14.00 27.74 6.83
N THR A 66 -12.79 27.19 6.69
CA THR A 66 -12.25 26.20 7.62
C THR A 66 -10.87 26.70 8.02
N GLN A 67 -10.87 27.69 8.93
CA GLN A 67 -9.71 27.95 9.76
C GLN A 67 -9.75 26.87 10.84
N ASP A 68 -8.77 25.97 10.83
CA ASP A 68 -8.35 25.35 12.07
C ASP A 68 -6.83 25.51 12.15
N GLU A 69 -6.44 26.35 13.09
CA GLU A 69 -5.07 26.66 13.43
C GLU A 69 -4.42 25.40 14.01
N THR A 70 -3.31 24.96 13.42
CA THR A 70 -2.28 24.29 14.19
C THR A 70 -0.96 25.02 13.99
N LYS A 71 -0.81 26.10 14.75
CA LYS A 71 0.51 26.57 15.16
C LYS A 71 1.12 25.50 16.08
N GLY A 72 2.02 24.73 15.50
CA GLY A 72 2.93 23.84 16.21
C GLY A 72 4.31 23.98 15.59
N SER A 73 5.00 25.06 15.94
CA SER A 73 6.46 25.09 15.89
C SER A 73 6.95 24.05 16.89
N GLY A 74 7.44 22.93 16.37
CA GLY A 74 7.97 21.83 17.15
C GLY A 74 9.04 21.14 16.32
N SER A 75 10.27 21.63 16.49
CA SER A 75 11.49 20.91 16.14
C SER A 75 11.47 19.50 16.74
N GLY A 76 11.67 18.47 15.93
CA GLY A 76 11.92 17.13 16.47
C GLY A 76 11.71 16.01 15.44
N GLY A 77 12.82 15.50 14.92
CA GLY A 77 12.88 14.14 14.40
C GLY A 77 12.78 13.99 12.89
N PHE A 78 13.84 14.40 12.17
CA PHE A 78 14.29 13.62 11.02
C PHE A 78 14.55 12.20 11.51
N VAL A 79 13.65 11.25 11.21
CA VAL A 79 14.00 9.82 11.26
C VAL A 79 14.36 9.43 9.84
N GLN A 80 15.66 9.55 9.55
CA GLN A 80 16.30 8.79 8.49
C GLN A 80 15.95 7.31 8.71
N LYS A 81 15.11 6.75 7.84
CA LYS A 81 15.03 5.30 7.72
C LYS A 81 16.08 4.91 6.69
N GLU A 82 17.28 4.67 7.21
CA GLU A 82 18.42 4.17 6.47
C GLU A 82 18.08 2.86 5.76
N MET A 83 18.65 2.74 4.56
CA MET A 83 18.75 1.51 3.80
C MET A 83 19.45 0.45 4.64
N VAL A 84 18.76 -0.67 4.91
CA VAL A 84 19.43 -1.90 5.32
C VAL A 84 19.34 -2.88 4.16
N GLN A 85 20.45 -2.97 3.41
CA GLN A 85 20.74 -4.06 2.50
C GLN A 85 20.82 -5.36 3.30
N GLN A 86 19.76 -6.17 3.28
CA GLN A 86 19.89 -7.60 3.56
C GLN A 86 20.12 -8.34 2.25
N LYS A 87 21.40 -8.56 1.97
CA LYS A 87 21.89 -9.51 0.98
C LYS A 87 21.54 -10.92 1.45
N GLN A 88 20.34 -11.39 1.12
CA GLN A 88 20.01 -12.81 1.20
C GLN A 88 20.18 -13.41 -0.19
N GLN A 89 21.26 -14.18 -0.34
CA GLN A 89 21.50 -15.04 -1.49
C GLN A 89 20.42 -16.13 -1.51
N GLY A 90 19.28 -15.81 -2.12
CA GLY A 90 18.21 -16.76 -2.42
C GLY A 90 18.55 -17.48 -3.72
N LYS A 91 18.94 -18.74 -3.59
CA LYS A 91 19.09 -19.73 -4.66
C LYS A 91 17.95 -19.58 -5.68
N THR A 92 18.29 -19.23 -6.91
CA THR A 92 17.34 -19.17 -8.03
C THR A 92 16.61 -20.49 -8.14
N ILE A 93 15.29 -20.48 -7.98
CA ILE A 93 14.44 -21.62 -8.34
C ILE A 93 14.62 -21.79 -9.85
N PRO A 94 15.10 -22.95 -10.35
CA PRO A 94 15.06 -23.21 -11.77
C PRO A 94 13.58 -23.25 -12.16
N VAL A 95 13.11 -22.20 -12.85
CA VAL A 95 11.84 -22.21 -13.56
C VAL A 95 12.00 -23.24 -14.66
N THR A 96 11.63 -24.48 -14.35
CA THR A 96 11.54 -25.53 -15.35
C THR A 96 10.42 -25.13 -16.29
N THR A 97 10.84 -24.64 -17.45
CA THR A 97 10.03 -24.46 -18.65
C THR A 97 9.15 -25.68 -18.88
N LYS A 98 7.82 -25.51 -18.83
CA LYS A 98 6.82 -26.04 -19.77
C LYS A 98 5.40 -25.73 -19.26
N THR A 99 4.75 -24.77 -19.93
CA THR A 99 3.30 -24.70 -20.22
C THR A 99 2.25 -24.65 -19.10
N GLU A 100 2.59 -24.38 -17.84
CA GLU A 100 1.54 -24.15 -16.82
C GLU A 100 1.20 -22.67 -16.67
N SER A 101 -0.10 -22.36 -16.64
CA SER A 101 -0.61 -21.02 -16.32
C SER A 101 -0.14 -20.64 -14.93
N LEU A 102 0.29 -19.39 -14.72
CA LEU A 102 0.65 -18.88 -13.38
C LEU A 102 -0.47 -19.13 -12.34
N LEU A 103 -1.73 -19.15 -12.80
CA LEU A 103 -2.87 -19.47 -11.95
C LEU A 103 -2.87 -20.93 -11.50
N ASP A 104 -2.51 -21.88 -12.37
CA ASP A 104 -2.45 -23.30 -12.01
C ASP A 104 -1.32 -23.56 -11.00
N VAL A 105 -0.20 -22.86 -11.14
CA VAL A 105 0.89 -22.92 -10.16
C VAL A 105 0.43 -22.39 -8.80
N LEU A 106 -0.29 -21.26 -8.77
CA LEU A 106 -0.80 -20.66 -7.54
C LEU A 106 -1.96 -21.46 -6.90
N LEU A 107 -2.79 -22.10 -7.71
CA LEU A 107 -3.89 -22.95 -7.25
C LEU A 107 -3.44 -24.39 -6.97
N SER A 108 -2.22 -24.77 -7.35
CA SER A 108 -1.69 -26.09 -7.05
C SER A 108 -1.57 -26.28 -5.54
N THR A 109 -2.09 -27.39 -5.03
CA THR A 109 -2.04 -27.74 -3.59
C THR A 109 -0.67 -28.26 -3.17
N LYS A 110 0.40 -27.86 -3.86
CA LYS A 110 1.75 -28.32 -3.58
C LYS A 110 2.17 -27.80 -2.20
N GLU A 111 2.27 -28.69 -1.23
CA GLU A 111 2.67 -28.34 0.12
C GLU A 111 4.15 -27.88 0.12
N GLN A 112 4.37 -26.57 0.15
CA GLN A 112 5.70 -25.94 0.21
C GLN A 112 6.07 -25.72 1.68
N TYR A 113 6.69 -26.72 2.31
CA TYR A 113 7.17 -26.62 3.71
C TYR A 113 8.54 -25.96 3.84
N GLU A 114 9.13 -25.50 2.75
CA GLU A 114 10.53 -25.04 2.72
C GLU A 114 10.75 -23.76 3.56
N ASN A 115 9.71 -22.92 3.72
CA ASN A 115 9.76 -21.69 4.49
C ASN A 115 9.05 -21.77 5.86
N THR A 116 8.61 -22.96 6.30
CA THR A 116 7.99 -23.12 7.62
C THR A 116 9.01 -23.62 8.64
N PRO A 117 9.21 -22.92 9.78
CA PRO A 117 10.13 -23.39 10.80
C PRO A 117 9.68 -24.74 11.35
N TYR A 118 10.65 -25.65 11.55
CA TYR A 118 10.40 -27.05 11.90
C TYR A 118 9.60 -27.25 13.20
N SER A 119 9.62 -26.26 14.09
CA SER A 119 8.83 -26.23 15.32
C SER A 119 7.32 -26.21 15.10
N LEU A 120 6.85 -25.70 13.96
CA LEU A 120 5.41 -25.57 13.63
C LEU A 120 4.88 -26.77 12.85
N LEU A 121 5.77 -27.67 12.38
CA LEU A 121 5.37 -28.85 11.63
C LEU A 121 4.84 -29.93 12.57
N LYS A 122 3.63 -30.43 12.28
CA LYS A 122 3.01 -31.51 13.05
C LYS A 122 3.85 -32.78 12.93
N LYS A 123 4.41 -33.25 14.05
CA LYS A 123 5.16 -34.51 14.11
C LYS A 123 4.24 -35.69 13.79
N LYS A 124 4.49 -36.40 12.69
CA LYS A 124 3.76 -37.62 12.34
C LYS A 124 4.04 -38.71 13.38
N ARG A 125 3.01 -39.13 14.14
CA ARG A 125 3.11 -40.25 15.09
C ARG A 125 3.34 -41.54 14.32
N LYS A 126 4.45 -42.25 14.60
CA LYS A 126 4.69 -43.58 14.06
C LYS A 126 3.66 -44.56 14.63
N LYS A 127 2.87 -45.20 13.76
CA LYS A 127 1.98 -46.30 14.18
C LYS A 127 2.83 -47.51 14.56
N LYS A 128 2.64 -48.04 15.77
CA LYS A 128 3.27 -49.30 16.19
C LYS A 128 2.62 -50.44 15.41
N LYS A 129 3.44 -51.30 14.78
CA LYS A 129 2.95 -52.52 14.17
C LYS A 129 2.50 -53.49 15.28
N PRO A 130 1.36 -54.18 15.13
CA PRO A 130 1.03 -55.28 16.02
C PRO A 130 2.02 -56.42 15.79
N ASN A 131 2.52 -57.01 16.88
CA ASN A 131 3.36 -58.20 16.80
C ASN A 131 2.47 -59.39 16.39
N LEU A 132 2.95 -60.15 15.40
CA LEU A 132 2.34 -61.38 14.91
C LEU A 132 2.62 -62.53 15.87
#